data_AF-A0A3D2NN40-F1
#
_entry.id   AF-A0A3D2NN40-F1
#
_cell.length_a   1.000
_cell.length_b   1.000
_cell.length_c   1.000
_cell.angle_alpha   90.00
_cell.angle_beta   90.00
_cell.angle_gamma   90.00
#
_symmetry.space_group_name_H-M   'P 1'
#
loop_
_entity.id
_entity.type
_entity.pdbx_description
1 polymer ?
#
loop_
_entity_poly.entity_id
_entity_poly.type
_entity_poly.pdbx_seq_one_letter_code
_entity_poly.pdbx_strand_id
1 'polypeptide(L)'
;MASIQDNHTWSGRFSEPVAELVKRYTASVDFDQRLALHDIQGSLAHAQMLAESSIIAAQDLADIQRGLAEIKQEVISGNFVW
;
A
#
# COMPACT_ATOMS: atom_id res chain seq x y z
N MET A 1 23.16 14.64 7.49
CA MET A 1 22.60 13.91 6.33
C MET A 1 22.09 12.57 6.83
N ALA A 2 20.82 12.51 7.21
CA ALA A 2 20.22 11.29 7.74
C ALA A 2 20.00 10.30 6.60
N SER A 3 20.60 9.11 6.72
CA SER A 3 20.44 7.99 5.81
C SER A 3 18.98 7.53 5.82
N ILE A 4 18.38 7.50 4.64
CA ILE A 4 17.07 6.87 4.39
C ILE A 4 17.24 5.38 4.70
N GLN A 5 16.49 4.90 5.68
CA GLN A 5 16.48 3.50 6.07
C GLN A 5 15.43 2.81 5.18
N ASP A 6 15.88 2.08 4.16
CA ASP A 6 15.03 1.29 3.26
C ASP A 6 14.35 0.16 4.05
N ASN A 7 13.20 0.46 4.63
CA ASN A 7 12.42 -0.50 5.42
C ASN A 7 11.65 -1.44 4.49
N HIS A 8 12.38 -2.38 3.86
CA HIS A 8 11.77 -3.47 3.12
C HIS A 8 11.09 -4.43 4.10
N THR A 9 9.78 -4.24 4.28
CA THR A 9 8.88 -5.07 5.13
C THR A 9 8.91 -6.57 4.82
N TRP A 10 9.54 -6.99 3.72
CA TRP A 10 9.65 -8.38 3.29
C TRP A 10 10.87 -9.14 3.85
N SER A 11 11.90 -8.46 4.38
CA SER A 11 13.18 -9.12 4.70
C SER A 11 13.31 -9.64 6.14
N GLY A 12 12.27 -9.59 6.97
CA GLY A 12 12.39 -9.89 8.41
C GLY A 12 12.89 -11.30 8.77
N ARG A 13 12.91 -12.24 7.81
CA ARG A 13 13.42 -13.62 7.99
C ARG A 13 14.78 -13.90 7.34
N PHE A 14 15.35 -12.96 6.59
CA PHE A 14 16.59 -13.15 5.84
C PHE A 14 17.60 -12.07 6.23
N SER A 15 18.83 -12.47 6.50
CA SER A 15 19.95 -11.56 6.83
C SER A 15 20.53 -10.86 5.60
N GLU A 16 20.19 -11.33 4.40
CA GLU A 16 20.71 -10.83 3.13
C GLU A 16 19.59 -10.26 2.25
N PRO A 17 19.89 -9.24 1.41
CA PRO A 17 18.91 -8.66 0.51
C PRO A 17 18.48 -9.67 -0.57
N VAL A 18 17.20 -9.60 -0.96
CA VAL A 18 16.66 -10.39 -2.06
C VAL A 18 17.41 -10.05 -3.35
N ALA A 19 17.89 -11.08 -4.06
CA ALA A 19 18.59 -10.90 -5.33
C ALA A 19 17.69 -10.18 -6.36
N GLU A 20 18.30 -9.31 -7.18
CA GLU A 20 17.57 -8.46 -8.13
C GLU A 20 16.76 -9.27 -9.16
N LEU A 21 17.31 -10.42 -9.58
CA LEU A 21 16.60 -11.36 -10.46
C LEU A 21 15.30 -11.87 -9.83
N VAL A 22 15.34 -12.17 -8.52
CA VAL A 22 14.16 -12.68 -7.79
C VAL A 22 13.12 -11.58 -7.70
N LYS A 23 13.51 -10.35 -7.33
CA LYS A 23 12.58 -9.20 -7.27
C LYS A 23 11.85 -9.00 -8.59
N ARG A 24 12.57 -8.99 -9.71
CA ARG A 24 11.99 -8.82 -11.05
C ARG A 24 11.08 -9.99 -11.42
N TYR A 25 11.49 -11.22 -11.09
CA TYR A 25 10.71 -12.41 -11.42
C TYR A 25 9.40 -12.50 -10.61
N THR A 26 9.39 -12.03 -9.36
CA THR A 26 8.22 -12.08 -8.48
C THR A 26 7.35 -10.83 -8.50
N ALA A 27 7.77 -9.76 -9.18
CA ALA A 27 6.99 -8.53 -9.29
C ALA A 27 5.72 -8.78 -10.10
N SER A 28 4.57 -8.34 -9.57
CA SER A 28 3.28 -8.49 -10.23
C SER A 28 2.60 -7.15 -10.58
N VAL A 29 3.18 -6.03 -10.17
CA VAL A 29 2.60 -4.68 -10.34
C VAL A 29 2.20 -4.38 -11.78
N ASP A 30 3.05 -4.77 -12.75
CA ASP A 30 2.85 -4.53 -14.19
C ASP A 30 1.51 -5.06 -14.72
N PHE A 31 0.92 -6.09 -14.07
CA PHE A 31 -0.37 -6.64 -14.45
C PHE A 31 -1.45 -6.56 -13.37
N ASP A 32 -1.06 -6.51 -12.09
CA ASP A 32 -2.00 -6.41 -10.95
C ASP A 32 -2.50 -4.98 -10.71
N GLN A 33 -1.85 -3.96 -11.26
CA GLN A 33 -2.31 -2.56 -11.17
C GLN A 33 -3.79 -2.36 -11.58
N ARG A 34 -4.32 -3.23 -12.46
CA ARG A 34 -5.74 -3.24 -12.85
C ARG A 34 -6.70 -3.52 -11.69
N LEU A 35 -6.20 -4.10 -10.59
CA LEU A 35 -6.97 -4.44 -9.40
C LEU A 35 -6.99 -3.32 -8.35
N ALA A 36 -6.24 -2.23 -8.54
CA ALA A 36 -6.06 -1.20 -7.52
C ALA A 36 -7.37 -0.59 -7.02
N LEU A 37 -8.38 -0.39 -7.89
CA LEU A 37 -9.68 0.12 -7.46
C LEU A 37 -10.43 -0.85 -6.54
N HIS A 38 -10.24 -2.15 -6.73
CA HIS A 38 -10.79 -3.18 -5.85
C HIS A 38 -10.03 -3.25 -4.53
N ASP A 39 -8.71 -3.14 -4.57
CA ASP A 39 -7.87 -3.11 -3.36
C ASP A 39 -8.16 -1.89 -2.48
N ILE A 40 -8.35 -0.70 -3.09
CA ILE A 40 -8.78 0.52 -2.40
C ILE A 40 -10.15 0.31 -1.73
N GLN A 41 -11.10 -0.32 -2.44
CA GLN A 41 -12.42 -0.62 -1.86
C GLN A 41 -12.30 -1.57 -0.66
N GLY A 42 -11.50 -2.62 -0.78
CA GLY A 42 -11.22 -3.56 0.32
C GLY A 42 -10.57 -2.88 1.51
N SER A 43 -9.60 -1.98 1.25
CA SER A 43 -8.89 -1.22 2.28
C SER A 43 -9.81 -0.24 3.01
N LEU A 44 -10.73 0.43 2.32
CA LEU A 44 -11.74 1.29 2.96
C LEU A 44 -12.66 0.49 3.89
N ALA A 45 -13.15 -0.66 3.43
CA ALA A 45 -13.99 -1.54 4.25
C ALA A 45 -13.22 -2.08 5.47
N HIS A 46 -11.96 -2.45 5.27
CA HIS A 46 -11.10 -2.92 6.36
C HIS A 46 -10.83 -1.82 7.39
N ALA A 47 -10.47 -0.61 6.96
CA ALA A 47 -10.26 0.53 7.84
C ALA A 47 -11.52 0.88 8.65
N GLN A 48 -12.70 0.85 8.01
CA GLN A 48 -13.98 1.05 8.69
C GLN A 48 -14.18 0.01 9.81
N MET A 49 -13.97 -1.27 9.51
CA MET A 49 -14.07 -2.35 10.50
C MET A 49 -13.08 -2.18 11.66
N LEU A 50 -11.83 -1.75 11.38
CA LEU A 50 -10.83 -1.48 12.41
C LEU A 50 -11.27 -0.37 13.37
N ALA A 51 -11.87 0.70 12.84
CA ALA A 51 -12.38 1.80 13.65
C ALA A 51 -13.57 1.37 14.50
N GLU A 52 -14.51 0.60 13.94
CA GLU A 52 -15.65 0.03 14.67
C GLU A 52 -15.19 -0.93 15.78
N SER A 53 -14.10 -1.66 15.55
CA SER A 53 -13.46 -2.53 16.54
C SER A 53 -12.60 -1.76 17.55
N SER A 54 -12.56 -0.42 17.48
CA SER A 54 -11.74 0.44 18.34
C SER A 54 -10.23 0.14 18.27
N ILE A 55 -9.74 -0.41 17.16
CA ILE A 55 -8.32 -0.69 16.91
C ILE A 55 -7.60 0.58 16.44
N ILE A 56 -8.29 1.44 15.68
CA ILE A 56 -7.81 2.75 15.23
C ILE A 56 -8.77 3.86 15.66
N ALA A 57 -8.27 5.09 15.79
CA ALA A 57 -9.11 6.22 16.12
C ALA A 57 -9.99 6.64 14.92
N ALA A 58 -11.11 7.30 15.19
CA ALA A 58 -11.97 7.87 14.14
C ALA A 58 -11.21 8.88 13.25
N GLN A 59 -10.23 9.59 13.83
CA GLN A 59 -9.37 10.49 13.08
C GLN A 59 -8.46 9.72 12.10
N ASP A 60 -7.87 8.62 12.54
CA ASP A 60 -7.04 7.76 11.67
C ASP A 60 -7.87 7.19 10.51
N LEU A 61 -9.11 6.76 10.78
CA LEU A 61 -10.04 6.33 9.72
C LEU A 61 -10.29 7.45 8.70
N ALA A 62 -10.57 8.67 9.16
CA ALA A 62 -10.83 9.81 8.28
C ALA A 62 -9.61 10.14 7.41
N ASP A 63 -8.40 10.08 7.99
CA ASP A 63 -7.16 10.33 7.28
C ASP A 63 -6.86 9.23 6.24
N ILE A 64 -7.13 7.96 6.57
CA ILE A 64 -7.04 6.83 5.62
C ILE A 64 -8.04 7.01 4.47
N GLN A 65 -9.29 7.36 4.77
CA GLN A 65 -10.33 7.58 3.76
C GLN A 65 -9.93 8.70 2.78
N ARG A 66 -9.39 9.81 3.29
CA ARG A 66 -8.90 10.91 2.45
C ARG A 66 -7.74 10.46 1.56
N GLY A 67 -6.72 9.82 2.14
CA GLY A 67 -5.55 9.36 1.36
C GLY A 67 -5.93 8.34 0.28
N LEU A 68 -6.81 7.38 0.59
CA LEU A 68 -7.31 6.42 -0.40
C LEU A 68 -8.18 7.07 -1.49
N ALA A 69 -8.89 8.16 -1.16
CA ALA A 69 -9.62 8.93 -2.16
C ALA A 69 -8.66 9.67 -3.11
N GLU A 70 -7.57 10.25 -2.60
CA GLU A 70 -6.51 10.90 -3.40
C GLU A 70 -5.84 9.89 -4.35
N ILE A 71 -5.37 8.76 -3.81
CA ILE A 71 -4.77 7.67 -4.60
C ILE A 71 -5.74 7.18 -5.68
N LYS A 72 -7.02 7.01 -5.35
CA LYS A 72 -8.04 6.61 -6.33
C LYS A 72 -8.14 7.60 -7.49
N GLN A 73 -8.08 8.91 -7.22
CA GLN A 73 -8.11 9.92 -8.28
C GLN A 73 -6.85 9.88 -9.14
N GLU A 74 -5.68 9.69 -8.54
CA GLU A 74 -4.42 9.55 -9.27
C GLU A 74 -4.44 8.32 -10.20
N VAL A 75 -4.95 7.18 -9.71
CA VAL A 75 -5.08 5.95 -10.50
C VAL A 75 -6.04 6.16 -11.67
N ILE A 76 -7.21 6.76 -11.44
CA ILE A 76 -8.22 7.00 -12.48
C ILE A 76 -7.72 8.01 -13.53
N SER A 77 -6.99 9.03 -13.09
CA SER A 77 -6.44 10.07 -13.99
C SER A 77 -5.16 9.64 -14.72
N GLY A 78 -4.61 8.47 -14.39
CA GLY A 78 -3.34 7.98 -14.96
C GLY A 78 -2.11 8.72 -14.44
N ASN A 79 -2.24 9.47 -13.35
CA ASN A 79 -1.16 10.24 -12.73
C ASN A 79 -0.45 9.48 -11.59
N PHE A 80 -0.99 8.34 -11.16
CA PHE A 80 -0.37 7.51 -10.14
C PHE A 80 0.93 6.88 -10.63
N VAL A 81 1.99 6.98 -9.82
CA VAL A 81 3.28 6.35 -10.08
C VAL A 81 3.30 4.99 -9.40
N TRP A 82 3.36 3.91 -10.20
CA TRP A 82 3.37 2.52 -9.74
C TRP A 82 4.74 2.07 -9.21
#